data_AF-A0A2A2LSF1-F1
#
_entry.id   AF-A0A2A2LSF1-F1
#
_cell.length_a   1.000
_cell.length_b   1.000
_cell.length_c   1.000
_cell.angle_alpha   90.00
_cell.angle_beta   90.00
_cell.angle_gamma   90.00
#
_symmetry.space_group_name_H-M   'P 1'
#
loop_
_entity.id
_entity.type
_entity.pdbx_description
1 polymer ?
#
loop_
_entity_poly.entity_id
_entity_poly.type
_entity_poly.pdbx_seq_one_letter_code
_entity_poly.pdbx_strand_id
1 'polypeptide(L)'
;MSKIKIVITILYHAITILGIPDYCPKPISRAKEPSEHCAEASDPNELPKSGIEKWFTKEMFEDLFPHANLGYGPHACMPYSYEAFIIAARYFPEFGAESPSKVYEPEEHHRRDVSAFFAHAIQETGENNLDLYNNTDFTVDMASECFYRGGFYNWFERGPNSSFLHPSFPGYNPVDGKRCIEDGKYCKHETVLDMWYPCNETTELHANVTFYRGCYFGRGALQLSWNYNYGLFQQFLLSKKIEVDLLANPNLVITKMDPPLAMLASLWFYMTPQPPKPSMHSIVVGESRRIKAFKWFTKYFNVTAGPERTLSCKGMLEGFEAVQHMYSWHPDWGNMWRSRPCDCEPAPYGGES
;
A
#
# COMPACT_ATOMS: atom_id res chain seq x y z
N MET A 1 58.89 -1.77 -19.23
CA MET A 1 57.88 -0.69 -19.31
C MET A 1 56.56 -1.27 -19.81
N SER A 2 55.46 -0.82 -19.20
CA SER A 2 54.05 -0.97 -19.59
C SER A 2 53.23 -1.95 -18.73
N LYS A 3 52.66 -1.38 -17.66
CA LYS A 3 51.53 -1.95 -16.91
C LYS A 3 50.26 -1.63 -17.69
N ILE A 4 49.56 -2.65 -18.18
CA ILE A 4 48.22 -2.52 -18.75
C ILE A 4 47.27 -2.22 -17.58
N LYS A 5 46.82 -0.96 -17.47
CA LYS A 5 45.71 -0.58 -16.60
C LYS A 5 44.42 -0.90 -17.34
N ILE A 6 43.72 -1.93 -16.89
CA ILE A 6 42.31 -2.16 -17.23
C ILE A 6 41.53 -1.03 -16.54
N VAL A 7 41.01 -0.10 -17.32
CA VAL A 7 40.04 0.90 -16.85
C VAL A 7 38.68 0.26 -16.96
N ILE A 8 38.16 -0.26 -15.84
CA ILE A 8 36.76 -0.64 -15.71
C ILE A 8 35.98 0.67 -15.54
N THR A 9 35.38 1.16 -16.62
CA THR A 9 34.43 2.27 -16.56
C THR A 9 33.12 1.74 -15.98
N ILE A 10 32.94 1.86 -14.67
CA ILE A 10 31.65 1.64 -14.02
C ILE A 10 30.75 2.84 -14.39
N LEU A 11 29.88 2.66 -15.38
CA LEU A 11 28.80 3.59 -15.69
C LEU A 11 27.74 3.51 -14.58
N TYR A 12 27.95 4.25 -13.50
CA TYR A 12 26.84 4.59 -12.58
C TYR A 12 25.86 5.46 -13.37
N HIS A 13 24.73 4.88 -13.79
CA HIS A 13 23.59 5.66 -14.24
C HIS A 13 22.97 6.31 -13.00
N ALA A 14 23.49 7.48 -12.63
CA ALA A 14 22.82 8.33 -11.65
C ALA A 14 21.43 8.65 -12.18
N ILE A 15 20.39 8.25 -11.47
CA ILE A 15 19.04 8.76 -11.68
C ILE A 15 19.14 10.26 -11.40
N THR A 16 19.09 11.09 -12.44
CA THR A 16 18.90 12.52 -12.26
C THR A 16 17.51 12.73 -11.69
N ILE A 17 17.45 12.97 -10.37
CA ILE A 17 16.23 13.39 -9.68
C ILE A 17 15.92 14.80 -10.18
N LEU A 18 15.15 14.87 -11.26
CA LEU A 18 14.51 16.10 -11.69
C LEU A 18 13.41 16.33 -10.65
N GLY A 19 13.67 17.22 -9.68
CA GLY A 19 12.67 17.59 -8.68
C GLY A 19 11.34 17.98 -9.32
N ILE A 20 10.28 18.04 -8.52
CA ILE A 20 8.90 18.30 -8.94
C ILE A 20 8.87 19.30 -10.10
N PRO A 21 8.38 18.90 -11.29
CA PRO A 21 8.43 19.78 -12.45
C PRO A 21 7.70 21.11 -12.17
N ASP A 22 8.29 22.23 -12.56
CA ASP A 22 7.75 23.58 -12.30
C ASP A 22 6.34 23.78 -12.88
N TYR A 23 5.95 22.98 -13.87
CA TYR A 23 4.63 23.01 -14.47
C TYR A 23 3.58 22.26 -13.66
N CYS A 24 3.95 21.37 -12.73
CA CYS A 24 2.99 20.69 -11.88
C CYS A 24 2.43 21.65 -10.82
N PRO A 25 1.11 21.61 -10.54
CA PRO A 25 0.52 22.43 -9.48
C PRO A 25 1.18 22.14 -8.14
N LYS A 26 1.43 23.19 -7.35
CA LYS A 26 1.94 23.01 -5.99
C LYS A 26 0.87 22.36 -5.10
N PRO A 27 1.26 21.45 -4.19
CA PRO A 27 0.33 20.88 -3.22
C PRO A 27 -0.36 21.95 -2.39
N ILE A 28 -1.66 21.80 -2.17
CA ILE A 28 -2.42 22.61 -1.22
C ILE A 28 -2.75 21.72 -0.03
N SER A 29 -2.12 22.00 1.11
CA SER A 29 -2.35 21.24 2.33
C SER A 29 -3.78 21.44 2.84
N ARG A 30 -4.48 20.31 3.01
CA ARG A 30 -5.77 20.23 3.71
C ARG A 30 -5.64 19.53 5.06
N ALA A 31 -4.52 18.88 5.32
CA ALA A 31 -4.26 18.25 6.60
C ALA A 31 -4.12 19.30 7.70
N LYS A 32 -4.61 18.95 8.89
CA LYS A 32 -4.27 19.69 10.10
C LYS A 32 -2.77 19.53 10.39
N GLU A 33 -2.12 20.66 10.62
CA GLU A 33 -0.69 20.69 10.93
C GLU A 33 -0.34 19.83 12.16
N PRO A 34 0.73 19.01 12.09
CA PRO A 34 1.22 18.26 13.23
C PRO A 34 1.67 19.20 14.36
N SER A 35 1.62 18.71 15.60
CA SER A 35 2.22 19.44 16.72
C SER A 35 3.74 19.51 16.57
N GLU A 36 4.38 20.59 17.05
CA GLU A 36 5.85 20.70 17.14
C GLU A 36 6.50 19.59 17.97
N HIS A 37 5.74 18.88 18.82
CA HIS A 37 6.24 17.78 19.67
C HIS A 37 5.62 16.44 19.25
N CYS A 38 5.33 16.29 17.96
CA CYS A 38 4.79 15.06 17.41
C CYS A 38 5.79 13.90 17.50
N ALA A 39 5.25 12.68 17.63
CA ALA A 39 6.06 11.47 17.59
C ALA A 39 6.44 11.16 16.13
N GLU A 40 7.73 11.14 15.86
CA GLU A 40 8.27 10.73 14.56
C GLU A 40 8.20 9.21 14.39
N ALA A 41 8.28 8.76 13.13
CA ALA A 41 8.39 7.34 12.81
C ALA A 41 9.62 6.70 13.48
N SER A 42 9.41 5.61 14.21
CA SER A 42 10.47 4.86 14.89
C SER A 42 10.22 3.36 14.78
N ASP A 43 11.26 2.55 14.99
CA ASP A 43 11.15 1.09 14.99
C ASP A 43 11.47 0.55 16.40
N PRO A 44 10.48 0.05 17.16
CA PRO A 44 10.71 -0.46 18.50
C PRO A 44 11.59 -1.72 18.53
N ASN A 45 11.73 -2.42 17.39
CA ASN A 45 12.55 -3.61 17.27
C ASN A 45 13.95 -3.34 16.70
N GLU A 46 14.24 -2.10 16.29
CA GLU A 46 15.52 -1.70 15.68
C GLU A 46 15.99 -2.67 14.59
N LEU A 47 15.09 -3.06 13.68
CA LEU A 47 15.40 -4.03 12.64
C LEU A 47 16.54 -3.54 11.74
N PRO A 48 17.38 -4.45 11.23
CA PRO A 48 18.45 -4.09 10.32
C PRO A 48 17.90 -3.52 9.02
N LYS A 49 18.71 -2.70 8.35
CA LYS A 49 18.35 -2.12 7.06
C LYS A 49 18.03 -3.19 6.02
N SER A 50 16.97 -2.97 5.25
CA SER A 50 16.55 -3.87 4.17
C SER A 50 17.25 -3.54 2.84
N GLY A 51 17.10 -4.40 1.83
CA GLY A 51 17.79 -4.23 0.55
C GLY A 51 17.34 -3.00 -0.24
N ILE A 52 16.10 -2.55 -0.08
CA ILE A 52 15.56 -1.35 -0.74
C ILE A 52 16.30 -0.07 -0.32
N GLU A 53 16.79 0.01 0.91
CA GLU A 53 17.56 1.16 1.44
C GLU A 53 18.92 1.36 0.74
N LYS A 54 19.35 0.43 -0.12
CA LYS A 54 20.58 0.56 -0.91
C LYS A 54 20.42 1.46 -2.13
N TRP A 55 19.19 1.68 -2.60
CA TRP A 55 18.95 2.34 -3.88
C TRP A 55 17.76 3.32 -3.87
N PHE A 56 16.75 3.10 -3.03
CA PHE A 56 15.60 4.00 -2.92
C PHE A 56 15.86 5.03 -1.83
N THR A 57 15.99 6.30 -2.20
CA THR A 57 16.40 7.38 -1.29
C THR A 57 15.22 8.24 -0.84
N LYS A 58 15.46 9.06 0.19
CA LYS A 58 14.47 10.03 0.69
C LYS A 58 14.08 11.04 -0.38
N GLU A 59 15.06 11.53 -1.14
CA GLU A 59 14.85 12.48 -2.23
C GLU A 59 13.95 11.90 -3.32
N MET A 60 14.09 10.60 -3.63
CA MET A 60 13.20 9.92 -4.58
C MET A 60 11.78 9.82 -4.04
N PHE A 61 11.59 9.50 -2.76
CA PHE A 61 10.27 9.43 -2.15
C PHE A 61 9.58 10.80 -2.12
N GLU A 62 10.31 11.84 -1.71
CA GLU A 62 9.80 13.22 -1.65
C GLU A 62 9.48 13.79 -3.02
N ASP A 63 10.28 13.45 -4.03
CA ASP A 63 9.97 13.77 -5.41
C ASP A 63 8.71 13.04 -5.88
N LEU A 64 8.60 11.73 -5.66
CA LEU A 64 7.47 10.92 -6.12
C LEU A 64 6.14 11.27 -5.44
N PHE A 65 6.14 11.68 -4.17
CA PHE A 65 4.91 11.84 -3.38
C PHE A 65 4.76 13.21 -2.68
N PRO A 66 4.88 14.34 -3.41
CA PRO A 66 4.84 15.66 -2.82
C PRO A 66 3.45 16.06 -2.33
N HIS A 67 2.39 15.39 -2.81
CA HIS A 67 1.01 15.59 -2.38
C HIS A 67 0.59 14.66 -1.24
N ALA A 68 1.51 13.85 -0.68
CA ALA A 68 1.17 12.91 0.38
C ALA A 68 0.47 13.61 1.56
N ASN A 69 -0.31 12.86 2.35
CA ASN A 69 -0.96 13.36 3.55
C ASN A 69 -1.87 14.57 3.30
N LEU A 70 -2.85 14.42 2.40
CA LEU A 70 -3.81 15.46 2.01
C LEU A 70 -3.15 16.75 1.52
N GLY A 71 -2.06 16.64 0.75
CA GLY A 71 -1.34 17.77 0.18
C GLY A 71 -0.37 18.46 1.13
N TYR A 72 -0.14 17.93 2.34
CA TYR A 72 0.91 18.45 3.24
C TYR A 72 2.32 18.07 2.74
N GLY A 73 2.41 16.94 2.05
CA GLY A 73 3.67 16.30 1.65
C GLY A 73 4.18 15.31 2.70
N PRO A 74 5.33 14.68 2.43
CA PRO A 74 5.97 13.77 3.37
C PRO A 74 6.41 14.51 4.63
N HIS A 75 6.09 13.96 5.81
CA HIS A 75 6.47 14.56 7.09
C HIS A 75 6.74 13.47 8.12
N ALA A 76 7.81 13.60 8.90
CA ALA A 76 8.31 12.54 9.80
C ALA A 76 7.27 12.03 10.81
N CYS A 77 6.34 12.90 11.23
CA CYS A 77 5.25 12.58 12.14
C CYS A 77 3.93 12.19 11.48
N MET A 78 3.87 12.14 10.15
CA MET A 78 2.65 11.78 9.42
C MET A 78 2.75 10.34 8.89
N PRO A 79 1.60 9.69 8.62
CA PRO A 79 1.56 8.28 8.23
C PRO A 79 2.37 7.97 6.98
N TYR A 80 2.48 8.93 6.06
CA TYR A 80 3.17 8.77 4.80
C TYR A 80 4.43 9.64 4.74
N SER A 81 5.55 9.03 5.10
CA SER A 81 6.89 9.61 5.04
C SER A 81 7.89 8.58 4.56
N TYR A 82 9.06 9.03 4.13
CA TYR A 82 10.14 8.12 3.76
C TYR A 82 10.53 7.24 4.95
N GLU A 83 10.68 7.81 6.15
CA GLU A 83 11.00 7.10 7.38
C GLU A 83 9.92 6.06 7.72
N ALA A 84 8.63 6.41 7.57
CA ALA A 84 7.55 5.46 7.78
C ALA A 84 7.64 4.27 6.82
N PHE A 85 7.92 4.55 5.54
CA PHE A 85 8.05 3.55 4.49
C PHE A 85 9.25 2.62 4.70
N ILE A 86 10.44 3.16 4.97
CA ILE A 86 11.64 2.31 5.11
C ILE A 86 11.62 1.49 6.40
N ILE A 87 11.03 1.98 7.49
CA ILE A 87 10.87 1.20 8.72
C ILE A 87 9.94 0.02 8.43
N ALA A 88 8.82 0.26 7.77
CA ALA A 88 7.89 -0.80 7.38
C ALA A 88 8.54 -1.83 6.44
N ALA A 89 9.36 -1.39 5.48
CA ALA A 89 10.07 -2.29 4.56
C ALA A 89 11.05 -3.24 5.26
N ARG A 90 11.63 -2.87 6.42
CA ARG A 90 12.52 -3.76 7.19
C ARG A 90 11.83 -5.00 7.74
N TYR A 91 10.50 -4.97 7.88
CA TYR A 91 9.70 -6.14 8.27
C TYR A 91 9.50 -7.14 7.12
N PHE A 92 9.84 -6.74 5.89
CA PHE A 92 9.73 -7.51 4.65
C PHE A 92 11.02 -7.39 3.82
N PRO A 93 12.15 -7.97 4.27
CA PRO A 93 13.46 -7.74 3.67
C PRO A 93 13.57 -8.14 2.19
N GLU A 94 12.64 -8.96 1.68
CA GLU A 94 12.52 -9.35 0.28
C GLU A 94 11.93 -8.24 -0.61
N PHE A 95 11.13 -7.33 -0.05
CA PHE A 95 10.48 -6.26 -0.81
C PHE A 95 11.52 -5.31 -1.42
N GLY A 96 11.45 -5.12 -2.74
CA GLY A 96 12.42 -4.30 -3.48
C GLY A 96 13.87 -4.81 -3.42
N ALA A 97 14.07 -6.09 -3.09
CA ALA A 97 15.38 -6.69 -2.87
C ALA A 97 15.47 -8.19 -3.26
N GLU A 98 14.35 -8.86 -3.52
CA GLU A 98 14.32 -10.22 -4.08
C GLU A 98 14.44 -10.17 -5.60
N SER A 99 15.15 -11.13 -6.21
CA SER A 99 15.33 -11.21 -7.66
C SER A 99 15.27 -12.65 -8.19
N PRO A 100 14.10 -13.32 -8.11
CA PRO A 100 13.96 -14.69 -8.62
C PRO A 100 13.75 -14.74 -10.14
N SER A 101 13.65 -13.60 -10.83
CA SER A 101 13.44 -13.55 -12.28
C SER A 101 14.67 -14.04 -13.05
N LYS A 102 14.45 -14.90 -14.06
CA LYS A 102 15.47 -15.28 -15.05
C LYS A 102 15.50 -14.36 -16.27
N VAL A 103 14.54 -13.42 -16.36
CA VAL A 103 14.30 -12.56 -17.51
C VAL A 103 14.86 -11.16 -17.30
N TYR A 104 14.91 -10.71 -16.04
CA TYR A 104 15.27 -9.35 -15.66
C TYR A 104 16.51 -9.36 -14.80
N GLU A 105 17.37 -8.36 -14.98
CA GLU A 105 18.49 -8.12 -14.07
C GLU A 105 17.97 -7.81 -12.66
N PRO A 106 18.72 -8.16 -11.59
CA PRO A 106 18.23 -8.01 -10.23
C PRO A 106 17.74 -6.59 -9.88
N GLU A 107 18.52 -5.58 -10.28
CA GLU A 107 18.15 -4.17 -10.06
C GLU A 107 16.85 -3.79 -10.78
N GLU A 108 16.63 -4.33 -11.97
CA GLU A 108 15.40 -4.10 -12.73
C GLU A 108 14.20 -4.69 -11.98
N HIS A 109 14.36 -5.89 -11.45
CA HIS A 109 13.32 -6.58 -10.70
C HIS A 109 12.94 -5.84 -9.42
N HIS A 110 13.92 -5.38 -8.65
CA HIS A 110 13.72 -4.59 -7.43
C HIS A 110 12.88 -3.33 -7.69
N ARG A 111 13.24 -2.58 -8.73
CA ARG A 111 12.55 -1.34 -9.11
C ARG A 111 11.14 -1.61 -9.60
N ARG A 112 10.91 -2.72 -10.30
CA ARG A 112 9.56 -3.14 -10.72
C ARG A 112 8.67 -3.54 -9.55
N ASP A 113 9.19 -4.25 -8.55
CA ASP A 113 8.43 -4.61 -7.35
C ASP A 113 7.91 -3.36 -6.62
N VAL A 114 8.80 -2.40 -6.37
CA VAL A 114 8.45 -1.11 -5.75
C VAL A 114 7.48 -0.30 -6.62
N SER A 115 7.68 -0.30 -7.95
CA SER A 115 6.78 0.36 -8.90
C SER A 115 5.34 -0.14 -8.80
N ALA A 116 5.15 -1.44 -8.60
CA ALA A 116 3.81 -2.01 -8.52
C ALA A 116 3.13 -1.69 -7.19
N PHE A 117 3.85 -1.78 -6.08
CA PHE A 117 3.34 -1.34 -4.79
C PHE A 117 2.83 0.11 -4.86
N PHE A 118 3.64 1.03 -5.40
CA PHE A 118 3.23 2.43 -5.53
C PHE A 118 2.08 2.63 -6.53
N ALA A 119 2.04 1.87 -7.63
CA ALA A 119 0.93 1.93 -8.57
C ALA A 119 -0.41 1.57 -7.91
N HIS A 120 -0.41 0.55 -7.04
CA HIS A 120 -1.58 0.21 -6.25
C HIS A 120 -1.89 1.27 -5.20
N ALA A 121 -0.89 1.79 -4.50
CA ALA A 121 -1.11 2.86 -3.53
C ALA A 121 -1.74 4.12 -4.14
N ILE A 122 -1.34 4.51 -5.36
CA ILE A 122 -1.99 5.60 -6.10
C ILE A 122 -3.46 5.28 -6.38
N GLN A 123 -3.75 4.06 -6.86
CA GLN A 123 -5.11 3.66 -7.17
C GLN A 123 -6.03 3.74 -5.94
N GLU A 124 -5.53 3.29 -4.78
CA GLU A 124 -6.32 3.23 -3.55
C GLU A 124 -6.39 4.57 -2.81
N THR A 125 -5.31 5.37 -2.83
CA THR A 125 -5.19 6.56 -1.95
C THR A 125 -4.71 7.83 -2.65
N GLY A 126 -4.70 7.86 -3.98
CA GLY A 126 -4.30 9.05 -4.74
C GLY A 126 -5.24 10.25 -4.57
N GLU A 127 -4.73 11.44 -4.88
CA GLU A 127 -5.51 12.68 -4.98
C GLU A 127 -6.56 12.58 -6.10
N ASN A 128 -6.23 11.83 -7.16
CA ASN A 128 -7.10 11.59 -8.31
C ASN A 128 -7.60 12.88 -9.00
N ASN A 129 -6.74 13.89 -9.09
CA ASN A 129 -7.05 15.18 -9.71
C ASN A 129 -7.17 15.07 -11.24
N LEU A 130 -8.38 14.81 -11.73
CA LEU A 130 -8.67 14.69 -13.17
C LEU A 130 -8.60 16.03 -13.92
N ASP A 131 -8.65 17.17 -13.23
CA ASP A 131 -8.58 18.50 -13.86
C ASP A 131 -7.23 18.73 -14.57
N LEU A 132 -6.19 18.00 -14.15
CA LEU A 132 -4.89 17.99 -14.82
C LEU A 132 -4.99 17.60 -16.30
N TYR A 133 -5.94 16.73 -16.67
CA TYR A 133 -6.17 16.30 -18.05
C TYR A 133 -7.06 17.25 -18.86
N ASN A 134 -7.75 18.17 -18.18
CA ASN A 134 -8.57 19.21 -18.83
C ASN A 134 -7.75 20.46 -19.16
N ASN A 135 -6.52 20.55 -18.65
CA ASN A 135 -5.64 21.68 -18.92
C ASN A 135 -5.13 21.65 -20.37
N THR A 136 -5.49 22.67 -21.16
CA THR A 136 -5.09 22.79 -22.57
C THR A 136 -3.59 22.98 -22.78
N ASP A 137 -2.88 23.44 -21.74
CA ASP A 137 -1.43 23.65 -21.78
C ASP A 137 -0.65 22.35 -21.54
N PHE A 138 -1.32 21.27 -21.12
CA PHE A 138 -0.69 19.99 -20.81
C PHE A 138 -0.81 19.00 -21.96
N THR A 139 0.30 18.33 -22.27
CA THR A 139 0.23 17.04 -22.97
C THR A 139 -0.31 15.97 -22.01
N VAL A 140 -0.82 14.86 -22.56
CA VAL A 140 -1.27 13.71 -21.75
C VAL A 140 -0.16 13.18 -20.83
N ASP A 141 1.10 13.23 -21.29
CA ASP A 141 2.26 12.79 -20.50
C ASP A 141 2.56 13.75 -19.35
N MET A 142 2.51 15.07 -19.59
CA MET A 142 2.68 16.08 -18.53
C MET A 142 1.57 15.97 -17.48
N ALA A 143 0.31 15.84 -17.92
CA ALA A 143 -0.82 15.64 -17.03
C ALA A 143 -0.65 14.36 -16.19
N SER A 144 -0.22 13.26 -16.81
CA SER A 144 0.03 12.00 -16.12
C SER A 144 1.19 12.10 -15.12
N GLU A 145 2.26 12.84 -15.46
CA GLU A 145 3.39 13.06 -14.55
C GLU A 145 2.95 13.79 -13.28
N CYS A 146 2.12 14.83 -13.39
CA CYS A 146 1.57 15.50 -12.21
C CYS A 146 0.53 14.63 -11.48
N PHE A 147 -0.31 13.89 -12.20
CA PHE A 147 -1.35 13.04 -11.62
C PHE A 147 -0.77 11.96 -10.71
N TYR A 148 0.28 11.26 -11.15
CA TYR A 148 0.87 10.17 -10.37
C TYR A 148 1.66 10.67 -9.14
N ARG A 149 2.12 11.92 -9.15
CA ARG A 149 2.69 12.58 -7.95
C ARG A 149 1.64 12.88 -6.86
N GLY A 150 0.36 12.65 -7.17
CA GLY A 150 -0.78 12.66 -6.25
C GLY A 150 -0.90 11.42 -5.34
N GLY A 151 0.06 10.50 -5.33
CA GLY A 151 0.01 9.27 -4.51
C GLY A 151 0.07 9.51 -2.99
N PHE A 152 -0.39 8.52 -2.21
CA PHE A 152 -0.45 8.58 -0.74
C PHE A 152 -1.19 9.83 -0.21
N TYR A 153 -2.23 10.29 -0.89
CA TYR A 153 -2.97 11.48 -0.50
C TYR A 153 -3.91 11.19 0.67
N ASN A 154 -4.76 10.16 0.55
CA ASN A 154 -5.83 9.86 1.49
C ASN A 154 -5.39 8.86 2.59
N TRP A 155 -5.82 9.12 3.83
CA TRP A 155 -5.62 8.20 4.96
C TRP A 155 -6.77 7.22 5.15
N PHE A 156 -7.99 7.69 4.85
CA PHE A 156 -9.25 7.00 5.09
C PHE A 156 -9.99 6.78 3.78
N GLU A 157 -10.82 5.75 3.76
CA GLU A 157 -11.72 5.49 2.64
C GLU A 157 -12.62 6.70 2.37
N ARG A 158 -12.74 7.03 1.07
CA ARG A 158 -13.46 8.22 0.55
C ARG A 158 -12.84 9.56 0.92
N GLY A 159 -11.64 9.57 1.52
CA GLY A 159 -10.88 10.78 1.80
C GLY A 159 -11.57 11.70 2.82
N PRO A 160 -11.19 12.99 2.88
CA PRO A 160 -11.80 13.94 3.79
C PRO A 160 -13.24 14.27 3.36
N ASN A 161 -14.08 14.57 4.35
CA ASN A 161 -15.54 14.66 4.26
C ASN A 161 -16.23 13.34 3.88
N SER A 162 -15.57 12.20 4.16
CA SER A 162 -16.21 10.88 4.05
C SER A 162 -17.52 10.85 4.83
N SER A 163 -18.56 10.26 4.23
CA SER A 163 -19.86 10.07 4.88
C SER A 163 -19.78 9.18 6.13
N PHE A 164 -18.68 8.43 6.30
CA PHE A 164 -18.47 7.58 7.46
C PHE A 164 -18.11 8.37 8.72
N LEU A 165 -17.51 9.55 8.55
CA LEU A 165 -16.91 10.30 9.64
C LEU A 165 -17.88 11.34 10.21
N HIS A 166 -17.63 11.72 11.45
CA HIS A 166 -18.39 12.78 12.10
C HIS A 166 -18.15 14.12 11.37
N PRO A 167 -19.16 14.96 11.10
CA PRO A 167 -18.96 16.22 10.36
C PRO A 167 -17.93 17.18 10.98
N SER A 168 -17.84 17.25 12.31
CA SER A 168 -16.80 18.00 13.04
C SER A 168 -15.40 17.38 13.02
N PHE A 169 -15.26 16.13 12.57
CA PHE A 169 -14.02 15.37 12.43
C PHE A 169 -14.00 14.73 11.03
N PRO A 170 -13.97 15.55 9.97
CA PRO A 170 -14.26 15.08 8.62
C PRO A 170 -13.10 14.30 8.00
N GLY A 171 -11.99 14.05 8.70
CA GLY A 171 -10.85 13.29 8.16
C GLY A 171 -9.67 14.14 7.73
N TYR A 172 -9.58 15.39 8.18
CA TYR A 172 -8.39 16.25 7.97
C TYR A 172 -7.30 16.01 9.02
N ASN A 173 -7.54 15.13 9.99
CA ASN A 173 -6.53 14.66 10.93
C ASN A 173 -6.59 13.13 11.07
N PRO A 174 -5.45 12.41 11.20
CA PRO A 174 -5.45 10.96 11.42
C PRO A 174 -6.25 10.50 12.65
N VAL A 175 -6.49 11.36 13.65
CA VAL A 175 -7.32 11.01 14.82
C VAL A 175 -8.83 10.99 14.52
N ASP A 176 -9.27 11.59 13.42
CA ASP A 176 -10.69 11.75 13.08
C ASP A 176 -11.38 10.40 12.82
N GLY A 177 -10.64 9.41 12.32
CA GLY A 177 -11.11 8.06 12.06
C GLY A 177 -11.34 7.17 13.29
N LYS A 178 -11.31 7.75 14.50
CA LYS A 178 -11.56 7.04 15.78
C LYS A 178 -12.99 6.52 15.90
N ARG A 179 -13.93 7.13 15.20
CA ARG A 179 -15.36 6.77 15.22
C ARG A 179 -15.99 6.93 13.86
N CYS A 180 -17.08 6.20 13.64
CA CYS A 180 -17.79 6.17 12.39
C CYS A 180 -19.29 5.93 12.60
N ILE A 181 -20.09 6.20 11.59
CA ILE A 181 -21.48 5.73 11.52
C ILE A 181 -21.54 4.23 11.15
N GLU A 182 -22.75 3.66 11.13
CA GLU A 182 -23.00 2.23 10.80
C GLU A 182 -22.25 1.78 9.53
N ASP A 183 -22.34 2.57 8.46
CA ASP A 183 -21.74 2.24 7.16
C ASP A 183 -20.21 2.10 7.22
N GLY A 184 -19.55 2.72 8.20
CA GLY A 184 -18.10 2.61 8.40
C GLY A 184 -17.67 1.46 9.31
N LYS A 185 -18.60 0.65 9.84
CA LYS A 185 -18.26 -0.45 10.76
C LYS A 185 -17.39 -1.50 10.07
N TYR A 186 -17.82 -1.97 8.89
CA TYR A 186 -17.16 -3.06 8.15
C TYR A 186 -16.87 -4.26 9.06
N CYS A 187 -17.87 -4.62 9.84
CA CYS A 187 -17.82 -5.73 10.77
C CYS A 187 -18.59 -6.90 10.17
N LYS A 188 -17.92 -8.05 10.04
CA LYS A 188 -18.55 -9.30 9.63
C LYS A 188 -18.73 -10.21 10.85
N HIS A 189 -19.99 -10.56 11.13
CA HIS A 189 -20.36 -11.49 12.19
C HIS A 189 -20.57 -12.90 11.62
N GLU A 190 -19.76 -13.85 12.10
CA GLU A 190 -19.89 -15.28 11.85
C GLU A 190 -19.32 -16.02 13.07
N THR A 191 -19.83 -17.21 13.38
CA THR A 191 -19.45 -17.97 14.59
C THR A 191 -17.93 -18.12 14.80
N VAL A 192 -17.19 -18.39 13.72
CA VAL A 192 -15.73 -18.51 13.75
C VAL A 192 -15.07 -17.12 13.80
N LEU A 193 -15.56 -16.16 13.02
CA LEU A 193 -14.98 -14.81 12.99
C LEU A 193 -15.17 -14.08 14.31
N ASP A 194 -16.32 -14.23 14.98
CA ASP A 194 -16.59 -13.62 16.28
C ASP A 194 -15.69 -14.23 17.37
N MET A 195 -15.25 -15.49 17.21
CA MET A 195 -14.30 -16.13 18.13
C MET A 195 -12.89 -15.56 17.98
N TRP A 196 -12.42 -15.35 16.74
CA TRP A 196 -11.03 -14.96 16.47
C TRP A 196 -10.82 -13.46 16.31
N TYR A 197 -11.80 -12.77 15.72
CA TYR A 197 -11.76 -11.37 15.31
C TYR A 197 -13.06 -10.64 15.68
N PRO A 198 -13.44 -10.65 16.98
CA PRO A 198 -14.67 -10.01 17.42
C PRO A 198 -14.67 -8.52 17.08
N CYS A 199 -15.86 -8.01 16.76
CA CYS A 199 -16.05 -6.59 16.53
C CYS A 199 -16.22 -5.82 17.84
N ASN A 200 -15.71 -4.59 17.86
CA ASN A 200 -15.94 -3.68 18.97
C ASN A 200 -17.31 -3.01 18.83
N GLU A 201 -18.28 -3.47 19.62
CA GLU A 201 -19.65 -2.94 19.65
C GLU A 201 -19.83 -1.69 20.52
N THR A 202 -18.75 -1.04 20.97
CA THR A 202 -18.86 0.18 21.76
C THR A 202 -19.45 1.32 20.92
N THR A 203 -20.54 1.90 21.42
CA THR A 203 -21.25 3.02 20.78
C THR A 203 -21.17 4.31 21.60
N GLU A 204 -21.26 5.45 20.91
CA GLU A 204 -21.38 6.78 21.48
C GLU A 204 -22.54 7.52 20.82
N LEU A 205 -23.37 8.23 21.61
CA LEU A 205 -24.43 9.07 21.07
C LEU A 205 -23.94 10.53 21.01
N HIS A 206 -24.01 11.15 19.84
CA HIS A 206 -23.71 12.57 19.68
C HIS A 206 -24.72 13.23 18.75
N ALA A 207 -25.39 14.29 19.22
CA ALA A 207 -26.42 15.01 18.46
C ALA A 207 -27.49 14.10 17.83
N ASN A 208 -27.98 13.10 18.57
CA ASN A 208 -28.95 12.08 18.14
C ASN A 208 -28.46 11.13 17.03
N VAL A 209 -27.16 11.09 16.75
CA VAL A 209 -26.55 10.12 15.84
C VAL A 209 -25.70 9.15 16.66
N THR A 210 -25.87 7.86 16.42
CA THR A 210 -25.04 6.80 17.02
C THR A 210 -23.76 6.65 16.23
N PHE A 211 -22.63 6.71 16.93
CA PHE A 211 -21.31 6.46 16.41
C PHE A 211 -20.74 5.18 17.03
N TYR A 212 -19.92 4.47 16.27
CA TYR A 212 -19.26 3.23 16.67
C TYR A 212 -17.77 3.47 16.87
N ARG A 213 -17.14 2.69 17.76
CA ARG A 213 -15.68 2.64 17.89
C ARG A 213 -15.05 1.49 17.08
N GLY A 214 -15.79 0.40 16.83
CA GLY A 214 -15.40 -0.69 15.94
C GLY A 214 -15.55 -0.32 14.47
N CYS A 215 -14.69 0.59 14.00
CA CYS A 215 -14.71 1.11 12.63
C CYS A 215 -13.61 0.47 11.80
N TYR A 216 -13.92 -0.52 10.98
CA TYR A 216 -12.95 -1.25 10.16
C TYR A 216 -13.00 -0.86 8.67
N PHE A 217 -13.46 0.35 8.35
CA PHE A 217 -13.33 0.93 7.00
C PHE A 217 -11.86 1.12 6.59
N GLY A 218 -11.63 1.32 5.29
CA GLY A 218 -10.30 1.40 4.69
C GLY A 218 -9.36 2.41 5.33
N ARG A 219 -8.16 1.95 5.74
CA ARG A 219 -7.07 2.81 6.25
C ARG A 219 -5.72 2.49 5.62
N GLY A 220 -4.89 3.53 5.49
CA GLY A 220 -3.53 3.42 4.96
C GLY A 220 -3.50 3.26 3.44
N ALA A 221 -2.31 3.06 2.89
CA ALA A 221 -2.06 3.19 1.45
C ALA A 221 -2.74 2.11 0.59
N LEU A 222 -2.98 0.92 1.15
CA LEU A 222 -3.75 -0.15 0.50
C LEU A 222 -5.11 -0.42 1.19
N GLN A 223 -5.63 0.57 1.91
CA GLN A 223 -7.00 0.59 2.43
C GLN A 223 -7.41 -0.69 3.20
N LEU A 224 -6.63 -1.07 4.21
CA LEU A 224 -6.93 -2.21 5.08
C LEU A 224 -8.36 -2.07 5.63
N SER A 225 -9.19 -3.07 5.35
CA SER A 225 -10.63 -3.04 5.63
C SER A 225 -11.10 -4.36 6.22
N TRP A 226 -12.18 -4.33 7.01
CA TRP A 226 -12.81 -5.46 7.71
C TRP A 226 -12.13 -5.96 8.98
N ASN A 227 -12.93 -6.28 9.99
CA ASN A 227 -12.48 -6.79 11.30
C ASN A 227 -11.48 -7.95 11.20
N TYR A 228 -11.72 -8.92 10.32
CA TYR A 228 -10.83 -10.08 10.17
C TYR A 228 -9.44 -9.71 9.62
N ASN A 229 -9.34 -8.72 8.72
CA ASN A 229 -8.03 -8.27 8.21
C ASN A 229 -7.27 -7.46 9.26
N TYR A 230 -7.98 -6.63 10.03
CA TYR A 230 -7.41 -5.94 11.20
C TYR A 230 -6.87 -6.94 12.23
N GLY A 231 -7.64 -7.98 12.52
CA GLY A 231 -7.24 -9.06 13.40
C GLY A 231 -6.04 -9.86 12.88
N LEU A 232 -6.03 -10.24 11.60
CA LEU A 232 -4.89 -10.92 10.97
C LEU A 232 -3.62 -10.06 11.00
N PHE A 233 -3.73 -8.77 10.70
CA PHE A 233 -2.59 -7.85 10.78
C PHE A 233 -2.10 -7.70 12.23
N GLN A 234 -3.01 -7.62 13.21
CA GLN A 234 -2.64 -7.65 14.63
C GLN A 234 -1.89 -8.93 15.01
N GLN A 235 -2.30 -10.10 14.52
CA GLN A 235 -1.57 -11.36 14.77
C GLN A 235 -0.17 -11.34 14.15
N PHE A 236 -0.03 -10.75 12.96
CA PHE A 236 1.29 -10.52 12.36
C PHE A 236 2.14 -9.60 13.26
N LEU A 237 1.61 -8.48 13.74
CA LEU A 237 2.31 -7.57 14.65
C LEU A 237 2.76 -8.29 15.92
N LEU A 238 1.89 -9.10 16.52
CA LEU A 238 2.21 -9.90 17.70
C LEU A 238 3.35 -10.89 17.42
N SER A 239 3.36 -11.53 16.25
CA SER A 239 4.48 -12.42 15.82
C SER A 239 5.83 -11.68 15.71
N LYS A 240 5.77 -10.35 15.52
CA LYS A 240 6.92 -9.44 15.48
C LYS A 240 7.15 -8.73 16.81
N LYS A 241 6.55 -9.20 17.91
CA LYS A 241 6.65 -8.62 19.27
C LYS A 241 6.13 -7.18 19.37
N ILE A 242 5.19 -6.81 18.51
CA ILE A 242 4.48 -5.53 18.57
C ILE A 242 3.08 -5.80 19.13
N GLU A 243 2.87 -5.44 20.38
CA GLU A 243 1.58 -5.61 21.03
C GLU A 243 0.68 -4.40 20.75
N VAL A 244 -0.43 -4.63 20.07
CA VAL A 244 -1.43 -3.60 19.79
C VAL A 244 -2.81 -4.26 19.65
N ASP A 245 -3.86 -3.58 20.07
CA ASP A 245 -5.23 -4.06 19.92
C ASP A 245 -5.98 -3.25 18.85
N LEU A 246 -5.88 -3.74 17.61
CA LEU A 246 -6.52 -3.15 16.43
C LEU A 246 -8.00 -3.48 16.34
N LEU A 247 -8.46 -4.56 16.98
CA LEU A 247 -9.89 -4.89 17.04
C LEU A 247 -10.62 -3.92 17.96
N ALA A 248 -10.04 -3.60 19.12
CA ALA A 248 -10.60 -2.57 20.00
C ALA A 248 -10.34 -1.14 19.48
N ASN A 249 -9.18 -0.88 18.88
CA ASN A 249 -8.75 0.46 18.46
C ASN A 249 -8.26 0.48 17.00
N PRO A 250 -9.15 0.33 16.01
CA PRO A 250 -8.75 0.23 14.59
C PRO A 250 -8.05 1.49 14.06
N ASN A 251 -8.31 2.66 14.66
CA ASN A 251 -7.64 3.89 14.23
C ASN A 251 -6.13 3.91 14.49
N LEU A 252 -5.60 2.99 15.32
CA LEU A 252 -4.16 2.85 15.52
C LEU A 252 -3.41 2.52 14.22
N VAL A 253 -4.07 1.92 13.22
CA VAL A 253 -3.47 1.67 11.90
C VAL A 253 -2.93 2.95 11.28
N ILE A 254 -3.58 4.10 11.48
CA ILE A 254 -3.13 5.37 10.91
C ILE A 254 -2.38 6.25 11.92
N THR A 255 -2.67 6.14 13.22
CA THR A 255 -2.11 7.07 14.22
C THR A 255 -0.82 6.60 14.88
N LYS A 256 -0.50 5.29 14.84
CA LYS A 256 0.69 4.75 15.51
C LYS A 256 1.93 4.91 14.63
N MET A 257 3.01 5.43 15.22
CA MET A 257 4.29 5.73 14.56
C MET A 257 5.48 4.89 15.07
N ASP A 258 5.25 3.97 16.01
CA ASP A 258 6.26 3.15 16.72
C ASP A 258 5.87 1.65 16.81
N PRO A 259 5.81 0.90 15.69
CA PRO A 259 6.20 1.30 14.35
C PRO A 259 5.06 1.98 13.57
N PRO A 260 5.38 2.66 12.45
CA PRO A 260 4.43 3.30 11.55
C PRO A 260 3.48 2.28 10.91
N LEU A 261 2.31 2.10 11.52
CA LEU A 261 1.39 1.01 11.14
C LEU A 261 0.75 1.21 9.77
N ALA A 262 0.61 2.45 9.28
CA ALA A 262 -0.05 2.72 8.01
C ALA A 262 0.72 2.11 6.83
N MET A 263 2.04 2.30 6.82
CA MET A 263 2.94 1.72 5.84
C MET A 263 3.15 0.23 6.09
N LEU A 264 3.26 -0.19 7.36
CA LEU A 264 3.44 -1.60 7.70
C LEU A 264 2.24 -2.47 7.33
N ALA A 265 1.02 -1.99 7.54
CA ALA A 265 -0.22 -2.66 7.11
C ALA A 265 -0.30 -2.77 5.58
N SER A 266 0.11 -1.72 4.89
CA SER A 266 0.09 -1.67 3.42
C SER A 266 1.10 -2.67 2.83
N LEU A 267 2.33 -2.70 3.34
CA LEU A 267 3.32 -3.69 2.92
C LEU A 267 2.92 -5.11 3.35
N TRP A 268 2.35 -5.28 4.54
CA TRP A 268 1.82 -6.57 4.96
C TRP A 268 0.76 -7.09 3.99
N PHE A 269 -0.19 -6.25 3.58
CA PHE A 269 -1.22 -6.63 2.62
C PHE A 269 -0.61 -6.98 1.24
N TYR A 270 0.38 -6.21 0.79
CA TYR A 270 1.07 -6.44 -0.48
C TYR A 270 1.90 -7.75 -0.48
N MET A 271 2.56 -8.06 0.64
CA MET A 271 3.49 -9.19 0.77
C MET A 271 2.79 -10.49 1.20
N THR A 272 1.61 -10.42 1.82
CA THR A 272 0.94 -11.58 2.41
C THR A 272 -0.06 -12.21 1.44
N PRO A 273 0.07 -13.51 1.10
CA PRO A 273 -0.95 -14.22 0.32
C PRO A 273 -2.28 -14.30 1.09
N GLN A 274 -3.39 -14.13 0.37
CA GLN A 274 -4.73 -14.36 0.90
C GLN A 274 -5.40 -15.46 0.07
N PRO A 275 -5.19 -16.75 0.43
CA PRO A 275 -5.67 -17.87 -0.37
C PRO A 275 -7.15 -17.73 -0.77
N PRO A 276 -7.49 -17.99 -2.05
CA PRO A 276 -6.65 -18.55 -3.11
C PRO A 276 -5.73 -17.54 -3.82
N LYS A 277 -5.82 -16.24 -3.46
CA LYS A 277 -5.03 -15.19 -4.09
C LYS A 277 -3.57 -15.26 -3.61
N PRO A 278 -2.58 -15.40 -4.51
CA PRO A 278 -1.18 -15.23 -4.12
C PRO A 278 -0.93 -13.78 -3.66
N SER A 279 0.21 -13.52 -3.02
CA SER A 279 0.56 -12.14 -2.67
C SER A 279 0.75 -11.29 -3.92
N MET A 280 0.45 -10.00 -3.82
CA MET A 280 0.65 -9.06 -4.93
C MET A 280 2.12 -9.01 -5.35
N HIS A 281 3.03 -9.04 -4.37
CA HIS A 281 4.46 -9.23 -4.61
C HIS A 281 4.75 -10.44 -5.51
N SER A 282 4.20 -11.61 -5.20
CA SER A 282 4.39 -12.83 -6.00
C SER A 282 3.87 -12.71 -7.44
N ILE A 283 2.83 -11.90 -7.67
CA ILE A 283 2.28 -11.62 -9.00
C ILE A 283 3.16 -10.62 -9.75
N VAL A 284 3.68 -9.58 -9.10
CA VAL A 284 4.52 -8.56 -9.73
C VAL A 284 5.89 -9.11 -10.08
N VAL A 285 6.41 -9.99 -9.22
CA VAL A 285 7.51 -10.90 -9.53
C VAL A 285 7.21 -11.73 -10.80
N GLY A 286 5.93 -11.91 -11.16
CA GLY A 286 5.40 -12.51 -12.39
C GLY A 286 4.74 -11.54 -13.40
N GLU A 287 4.98 -10.22 -13.33
CA GLU A 287 4.56 -9.19 -14.31
C GLU A 287 3.12 -8.62 -14.17
N SER A 288 3.01 -7.33 -13.79
CA SER A 288 1.80 -6.50 -13.90
C SER A 288 2.05 -5.33 -14.85
N ARG A 289 1.52 -5.36 -16.08
CA ARG A 289 1.93 -4.43 -17.17
C ARG A 289 0.81 -3.56 -17.76
N ARG A 290 -0.45 -3.78 -17.37
CA ARG A 290 -1.63 -3.03 -17.85
C ARG A 290 -1.88 -1.74 -17.05
N ILE A 291 -1.27 -1.61 -15.88
CA ILE A 291 -1.46 -0.45 -14.99
C ILE A 291 -0.62 0.71 -15.51
N LYS A 292 -1.25 1.84 -15.87
CA LYS A 292 -0.55 3.02 -16.38
C LYS A 292 0.40 3.63 -15.34
N ALA A 293 -0.01 3.66 -14.07
CA ALA A 293 0.85 4.09 -12.95
C ALA A 293 2.12 3.23 -12.85
N PHE A 294 2.00 1.90 -12.99
CA PHE A 294 3.17 1.01 -13.00
C PHE A 294 4.15 1.39 -14.11
N LYS A 295 3.67 1.63 -15.33
CA LYS A 295 4.52 2.06 -16.46
C LYS A 295 5.24 3.37 -16.14
N TRP A 296 4.54 4.33 -15.51
CA TRP A 296 5.15 5.59 -15.09
C TRP A 296 6.25 5.40 -14.04
N PHE A 297 6.01 4.62 -12.99
CA PHE A 297 7.04 4.31 -11.99
C PHE A 297 8.24 3.56 -12.59
N THR A 298 8.02 2.56 -13.44
CA THR A 298 9.12 1.86 -14.11
C THR A 298 9.96 2.81 -14.98
N LYS A 299 9.32 3.75 -15.69
CA LYS A 299 10.02 4.81 -16.45
C LYS A 299 10.82 5.72 -15.52
N TYR A 300 10.24 6.14 -14.40
CA TYR A 300 10.92 6.96 -13.39
C TYR A 300 12.18 6.28 -12.85
N PHE A 301 12.08 4.99 -12.50
CA PHE A 301 13.22 4.20 -12.06
C PHE A 301 14.11 3.71 -13.21
N ASN A 302 13.94 4.21 -14.45
CA ASN A 302 14.74 3.82 -15.61
C ASN A 302 14.83 2.29 -15.84
N VAL A 303 13.69 1.60 -15.74
CA VAL A 303 13.55 0.15 -15.97
C VAL A 303 12.42 -0.14 -16.96
N THR A 304 12.49 -1.25 -17.69
CA THR A 304 11.45 -1.57 -18.68
C THR A 304 10.20 -2.11 -18.01
N ALA A 305 9.03 -1.71 -18.52
CA ALA A 305 7.75 -2.30 -18.14
C ALA A 305 7.59 -3.74 -18.69
N GLY A 306 8.43 -4.14 -19.65
CA GLY A 306 8.37 -5.42 -20.36
C GLY A 306 7.50 -5.38 -21.63
N PRO A 307 7.57 -6.39 -22.51
CA PRO A 307 6.80 -6.45 -23.75
C PRO A 307 5.28 -6.46 -23.54
N GLU A 308 4.52 -5.84 -24.44
CA GLU A 308 3.06 -5.61 -24.28
C GLU A 308 2.19 -6.88 -24.22
N ARG A 309 2.72 -8.04 -24.62
CA ARG A 309 1.95 -9.28 -24.90
C ARG A 309 2.16 -10.45 -23.92
N THR A 310 2.83 -10.25 -22.79
CA THR A 310 3.09 -11.33 -21.83
C THR A 310 2.55 -10.98 -20.44
N LEU A 311 1.75 -11.89 -19.88
CA LEU A 311 1.26 -11.94 -18.50
C LEU A 311 1.66 -13.33 -17.98
N SER A 312 2.56 -13.44 -17.00
CA SER A 312 2.98 -14.75 -16.51
C SER A 312 3.07 -14.81 -14.98
N CYS A 313 1.97 -15.15 -14.31
CA CYS A 313 2.04 -15.55 -12.91
C CYS A 313 3.04 -16.72 -12.75
N LYS A 314 3.93 -16.63 -11.76
CA LYS A 314 4.92 -17.66 -11.43
C LYS A 314 4.22 -19.02 -11.19
N GLY A 315 4.43 -19.98 -12.08
CA GLY A 315 4.00 -21.39 -11.89
C GLY A 315 2.65 -21.80 -12.48
N MET A 316 1.97 -20.99 -13.29
CA MET A 316 0.82 -21.49 -14.06
C MET A 316 1.28 -22.29 -15.29
N LEU A 317 0.70 -23.48 -15.47
CA LEU A 317 0.99 -24.36 -16.62
C LEU A 317 0.40 -23.82 -17.95
N GLU A 318 -0.64 -22.98 -17.90
CA GLU A 318 -1.24 -22.30 -19.06
C GLU A 318 -1.67 -20.86 -18.73
N GLY A 319 -1.80 -20.01 -19.76
CA GLY A 319 -2.24 -18.62 -19.63
C GLY A 319 -3.73 -18.49 -19.28
N PHE A 320 -4.13 -17.32 -18.76
CA PHE A 320 -5.52 -17.01 -18.34
C PHE A 320 -6.59 -17.24 -19.43
N GLU A 321 -6.21 -17.34 -20.69
CA GLU A 321 -7.11 -17.64 -21.82
C GLU A 321 -7.67 -19.08 -21.77
N ALA A 322 -7.08 -19.98 -20.97
CA ALA A 322 -7.52 -21.37 -20.83
C ALA A 322 -8.65 -21.58 -19.79
N VAL A 323 -9.00 -20.58 -18.98
CA VAL A 323 -10.04 -20.71 -17.94
C VAL A 323 -11.42 -20.37 -18.51
N GLN A 324 -12.15 -21.39 -18.98
CA GLN A 324 -13.41 -21.20 -19.71
C GLN A 324 -14.65 -20.78 -18.87
N HIS A 325 -14.58 -20.64 -17.54
CA HIS A 325 -15.77 -20.33 -16.73
C HIS A 325 -15.52 -19.38 -15.54
N MET A 326 -16.55 -18.64 -15.12
CA MET A 326 -16.59 -17.67 -14.01
C MET A 326 -16.50 -18.32 -12.60
N TYR A 327 -15.58 -19.26 -12.41
CA TYR A 327 -15.31 -19.92 -11.14
C TYR A 327 -13.85 -19.72 -10.72
N SER A 328 -13.63 -19.36 -9.46
CA SER A 328 -12.34 -19.55 -8.77
C SER A 328 -12.32 -20.91 -8.06
N TRP A 329 -11.14 -21.42 -7.72
CA TRP A 329 -10.99 -22.65 -6.94
C TRP A 329 -10.55 -22.29 -5.52
N HIS A 330 -11.34 -22.66 -4.52
CA HIS A 330 -11.09 -22.40 -3.09
C HIS A 330 -10.81 -23.73 -2.36
N PRO A 331 -10.18 -23.75 -1.18
CA PRO A 331 -10.06 -24.97 -0.37
C PRO A 331 -11.43 -25.46 0.12
N ASP A 332 -11.62 -26.78 0.25
CA ASP A 332 -12.76 -27.37 0.97
C ASP A 332 -12.65 -27.02 2.47
N TRP A 333 -13.43 -26.01 2.85
CA TRP A 333 -13.46 -25.45 4.21
C TRP A 333 -13.89 -26.47 5.26
N GLY A 334 -14.56 -27.56 4.88
CA GLY A 334 -14.97 -28.65 5.78
C GLY A 334 -13.84 -29.56 6.26
N ASN A 335 -12.60 -29.33 5.80
CA ASN A 335 -11.48 -30.24 6.05
C ASN A 335 -10.17 -29.58 6.49
N MET A 336 -10.14 -28.25 6.68
CA MET A 336 -8.90 -27.49 6.95
C MET A 336 -8.22 -27.79 8.31
N TRP A 337 -8.94 -28.39 9.27
CA TRP A 337 -8.36 -28.78 10.57
C TRP A 337 -7.69 -30.16 10.55
N ARG A 338 -7.74 -30.87 9.42
CA ARG A 338 -7.13 -32.20 9.27
C ARG A 338 -5.71 -32.07 8.74
N SER A 339 -4.77 -32.85 9.27
CA SER A 339 -3.39 -32.93 8.77
C SER A 339 -3.31 -33.74 7.46
N ARG A 340 -3.96 -33.26 6.40
CA ARG A 340 -3.92 -33.82 5.05
C ARG A 340 -3.79 -32.70 4.00
N PRO A 341 -3.29 -32.99 2.77
CA PRO A 341 -3.26 -32.00 1.70
C PRO A 341 -4.66 -31.44 1.42
N CYS A 342 -4.77 -30.14 1.17
CA CYS A 342 -6.06 -29.46 0.95
C CYS A 342 -6.72 -29.94 -0.36
N ASP A 343 -8.00 -30.29 -0.28
CA ASP A 343 -8.85 -30.52 -1.47
C ASP A 343 -9.39 -29.15 -1.96
N CYS A 344 -9.51 -28.94 -3.28
CA CYS A 344 -10.07 -27.70 -3.86
C CYS A 344 -11.51 -27.88 -4.35
N GLU A 345 -12.38 -26.90 -4.12
CA GLU A 345 -13.78 -26.81 -4.55
C GLU A 345 -14.05 -25.50 -5.33
N PRO A 346 -14.86 -25.51 -6.40
CA PRO A 346 -15.16 -24.30 -7.18
C PRO A 346 -16.07 -23.30 -6.44
N ALA A 347 -15.78 -22.01 -6.54
CA ALA A 347 -16.56 -20.89 -5.99
C ALA A 347 -16.84 -19.82 -7.08
N PRO A 348 -18.06 -19.25 -7.15
CA PRO A 348 -18.39 -18.21 -8.13
C PRO A 348 -17.79 -16.84 -7.75
N TYR A 349 -17.40 -16.05 -8.76
CA TYR A 349 -16.86 -14.69 -8.59
C TYR A 349 -17.90 -13.74 -7.96
N GLY A 350 -17.72 -13.41 -6.68
CA GLY A 350 -18.46 -12.35 -6.00
C GLY A 350 -17.64 -11.07 -5.93
N GLY A 351 -17.45 -10.40 -7.07
CA GLY A 351 -16.96 -9.02 -7.11
C GLY A 351 -18.16 -8.10 -7.24
N GLU A 352 -18.64 -7.52 -6.14
CA GLU A 352 -19.60 -6.42 -6.21
C GLU A 352 -18.83 -5.14 -6.57
N SER A 353 -19.34 -4.48 -7.60
CA SER A 353 -18.91 -3.21 -8.20
C SER A 353 -18.90 -2.02 -7.25
#